data_AF-W7A4K8-F1
#
_entry.id   AF-W7A4K8-F1
#
_cell.length_a   1.000
_cell.length_b   1.000
_cell.length_c   1.000
_cell.angle_alpha   90.00
_cell.angle_beta   90.00
_cell.angle_gamma   90.00
#
_symmetry.space_group_name_H-M   'P 1'
#
loop_
_entity.id
_entity.type
_entity.pdbx_description
1 polymer ?
#
loop_
_entity_poly.entity_id
_entity_poly.type
_entity_poly.pdbx_seq_one_letter_code
_entity_poly.pdbx_strand_id
1 'polypeptide(L)'
;MTSNTNDVIISPFETEKDFKQGQYCLSEAFGRQAKDSVWMLMNPGWDTEEGQAKHAKRLMEKWQSVTTNKDGQPNAIYLKATLPDPDQPGERRVVGMAIWRQLSFVEGYGDPFSDDMSASLTNFDETKRRFATQMFRSLWKRRIAYMHEVKESGRNPPAIFTLDICAVDPAYQRRGIAAKLVEVGLAEAKKRGDLECTTEGSAMGRVVYQRLGFKDEGTGDIQYEVDEDANMPIVDIHTHVYPPKYMELLRSRSTVPYVRTFPDAPDSARLIILPGEDDPSMPSTSRGRPIGQEYYEIKEKIAFMDLHKIDKSVISLANPWLDFLPADEAGEAAKKINDDVNDQCAQYPGRLYFFGTLPLSASPEAITAEIERLSTLKYARGVIMGTSGLGQGLDDAKLDPVYAALEKHQQLIFLHPHYGLPASVYGPRASEYGHVLPLALGFPLETTIAVSRMLLSGVWDRFTKLSVLLAHSGGTLPFLAGRIESCILHDGHLKKHGKIQNRRDVWDILKTNIYLDAVIYSEVGLKAALDASGSDRLLFGTDHPFFPPLEEDAKEWHSVNANYGAISKAFSTDDKKAQDVLGGNAVRILRLD
;
A
#
# COMPACT_ATOMS: atom_id res chain seq x y z
N MET A 1 5.27 61.02 35.04
CA MET A 1 4.57 60.45 33.89
C MET A 1 4.09 59.06 34.30
N THR A 2 2.80 58.94 34.63
CA THR A 2 2.16 57.68 35.00
C THR A 2 2.02 56.82 33.75
N SER A 3 2.83 55.76 33.62
CA SER A 3 2.68 54.81 32.53
C SER A 3 1.31 54.13 32.64
N ASN A 4 0.61 54.06 31.52
CA ASN A 4 -0.71 53.48 31.44
C ASN A 4 -0.60 51.99 31.77
N THR A 5 -1.23 51.56 32.87
CA THR A 5 -1.04 50.20 33.41
C THR A 5 -1.50 49.09 32.47
N ASN A 6 -2.34 49.38 31.46
CA ASN A 6 -2.88 48.40 30.50
C ASN A 6 -2.08 48.24 29.20
N ASP A 7 -0.95 48.92 29.02
CA ASP A 7 -0.19 48.84 27.77
C ASP A 7 0.53 47.50 27.61
N VAL A 8 0.49 46.93 26.41
CA VAL A 8 1.32 45.77 26.01
C VAL A 8 2.78 46.22 25.93
N ILE A 9 3.65 45.54 26.67
CA ILE A 9 5.10 45.77 26.67
C ILE A 9 5.78 44.62 25.92
N ILE A 10 6.61 44.95 24.93
CA ILE A 10 7.49 43.99 24.24
C ILE A 10 8.89 44.12 24.82
N SER A 11 9.49 43.02 25.26
CA SER A 11 10.87 42.98 25.75
C SER A 11 11.51 41.62 25.45
N PRO A 12 12.84 41.47 25.59
CA PRO A 12 13.50 40.17 25.47
C PRO A 12 13.10 39.19 26.58
N PHE A 13 13.22 37.89 26.32
CA PHE A 13 13.19 36.86 27.37
C PHE A 13 14.42 36.99 28.27
N GLU A 14 14.23 36.79 29.58
CA GLU A 14 15.27 36.99 30.61
C GLU A 14 15.30 35.87 31.65
N THR A 15 14.16 35.22 31.89
CA THR A 15 13.98 34.29 33.02
C THR A 15 13.37 32.96 32.57
N GLU A 16 13.57 31.90 33.37
CA GLU A 16 12.91 30.61 33.16
C GLU A 16 11.37 30.74 33.15
N LYS A 17 10.82 31.68 33.93
CA LYS A 17 9.38 31.99 33.95
C LYS A 17 8.89 32.43 32.58
N ASP A 18 9.68 33.23 31.86
CA ASP A 18 9.32 33.68 30.50
C ASP A 18 9.20 32.49 29.55
N PHE A 19 10.14 31.54 29.59
CA PHE A 19 10.12 30.34 28.74
C PHE A 19 8.91 29.44 29.01
N LYS A 20 8.55 29.27 30.29
CA LYS A 20 7.35 28.51 30.67
C LYS A 20 6.08 29.17 30.13
N GLN A 21 5.92 30.48 30.35
CA GLN A 21 4.73 31.20 29.89
C GLN A 21 4.70 31.39 28.35
N GLY A 22 5.86 31.51 27.70
CA GLY A 22 5.98 31.51 26.25
C GLY A 22 5.58 30.18 25.64
N GLN A 23 6.06 29.06 26.19
CA GLN A 23 5.66 27.72 25.76
C GLN A 23 4.16 27.46 25.96
N TYR A 24 3.57 28.01 27.02
CA TYR A 24 2.12 28.00 27.20
C TYR A 24 1.42 28.72 26.04
N CYS A 25 1.87 29.93 25.68
CA CYS A 25 1.32 30.67 24.53
C CYS A 25 1.42 29.86 23.21
N LEU A 26 2.53 29.15 22.99
CA LEU A 26 2.68 28.27 21.81
C LEU A 26 1.67 27.12 21.82
N SER A 27 1.48 26.47 22.97
CA SER A 27 0.56 25.34 23.13
C SER A 27 -0.90 25.77 22.94
N GLU A 28 -1.26 26.96 23.42
CA GLU A 28 -2.59 27.54 23.18
C GLU A 28 -2.80 27.95 21.72
N ALA A 29 -1.85 28.67 21.13
CA ALA A 29 -1.99 29.19 19.77
C ALA A 29 -1.89 28.10 18.70
N PHE A 30 -0.85 27.28 18.72
CA PHE A 30 -0.60 26.27 17.69
C PHE A 30 -1.29 24.94 17.98
N GLY A 31 -1.27 24.48 19.24
CA GLY A 31 -1.90 23.22 19.62
C GLY A 31 -3.43 23.30 19.71
N ARG A 32 -3.95 24.20 20.55
CA ARG A 32 -5.41 24.25 20.83
C ARG A 32 -6.21 25.03 19.81
N GLN A 33 -5.77 26.22 19.43
CA GLN A 33 -6.51 27.08 18.51
C GLN A 33 -6.31 26.69 17.05
N ALA A 34 -5.06 26.72 16.56
CA ALA A 34 -4.77 26.46 15.15
C ALA A 34 -4.82 24.97 14.79
N LYS A 35 -4.58 24.08 15.77
CA LYS A 35 -4.38 22.65 15.56
C LYS A 35 -3.36 22.38 14.45
N ASP A 36 -2.23 23.08 14.52
CA ASP A 36 -1.18 23.01 13.52
C ASP A 36 -0.51 21.63 13.59
N SER A 37 -0.84 20.79 12.61
CA SER A 37 -0.39 19.40 12.54
C SER A 37 1.14 19.27 12.56
N VAL A 38 1.84 20.21 11.91
CA VAL A 38 3.31 20.21 11.84
C VAL A 38 3.89 20.55 13.20
N TRP A 39 3.39 21.61 13.83
CA TRP A 39 3.84 22.02 15.16
C TRP A 39 3.55 20.96 16.23
N MET A 40 2.35 20.35 16.19
CA MET A 40 1.97 19.28 17.13
C MET A 40 2.87 18.06 16.98
N LEU A 41 3.23 17.68 15.75
CA LEU A 41 4.17 16.60 15.47
C LEU A 41 5.58 16.91 16.03
N MET A 42 6.04 18.15 15.94
CA MET A 42 7.35 18.60 16.45
C MET A 42 7.42 18.75 17.98
N ASN A 43 6.27 18.74 18.65
CA ASN A 43 6.14 18.96 20.08
C ASN A 43 5.26 17.88 20.73
N PRO A 44 5.66 16.60 20.72
CA PRO A 44 4.89 15.55 21.37
C PRO A 44 4.68 15.86 22.87
N GLY A 45 3.47 15.60 23.38
CA GLY A 45 3.08 15.96 24.74
C GLY A 45 2.87 17.46 24.97
N TRP A 46 2.66 18.26 23.92
CA TRP A 46 2.36 19.70 24.03
C TRP A 46 1.12 20.01 24.89
N ASP A 47 0.22 19.04 25.06
CA ASP A 47 -1.02 19.12 25.82
C ASP A 47 -0.89 18.63 27.27
N THR A 48 0.28 18.11 27.67
CA THR A 48 0.55 17.66 29.04
C THR A 48 1.49 18.62 29.78
N GLU A 49 1.37 18.71 31.10
CA GLU A 49 2.25 19.56 31.92
C GLU A 49 3.73 19.16 31.79
N GLU A 50 4.02 17.86 31.80
CA GLU A 50 5.38 17.33 31.66
C GLU A 50 5.97 17.68 30.29
N GLY A 51 5.20 17.49 29.21
CA GLY A 51 5.65 17.83 27.87
C GLY A 51 5.87 19.33 27.69
N GLN A 52 4.98 20.18 28.21
CA GLN A 52 5.17 21.63 28.20
C GLN A 52 6.42 22.06 28.98
N ALA A 53 6.68 21.49 30.16
CA ALA A 53 7.89 21.77 30.92
C ALA A 53 9.15 21.38 30.14
N LYS A 54 9.13 20.20 29.48
CA LYS A 54 10.23 19.73 28.61
C LYS A 54 10.46 20.67 27.43
N HIS A 55 9.41 21.12 26.76
CA HIS A 55 9.51 22.04 25.63
C HIS A 55 10.01 23.43 26.02
N ALA A 56 9.55 23.95 27.18
CA ALA A 56 10.05 25.20 27.74
C ALA A 56 11.56 25.13 28.06
N LYS A 57 12.02 24.01 28.63
CA LYS A 57 13.45 23.77 28.88
C LYS A 57 14.25 23.73 27.58
N ARG A 58 13.77 23.01 26.56
CA ARG A 58 14.40 22.96 25.23
C ARG A 58 14.51 24.35 24.58
N LEU A 59 13.48 25.18 24.75
CA LEU A 59 13.46 26.55 24.25
C LEU A 59 14.51 27.42 24.97
N MET A 60 14.63 27.27 26.29
CA MET A 60 15.64 27.96 27.09
C MET A 60 17.06 27.52 26.74
N GLU A 61 17.31 26.23 26.55
CA GLU A 61 18.62 25.70 26.12
C GLU A 61 19.04 26.29 24.77
N LYS A 62 18.11 26.36 23.80
CA LYS A 62 18.35 27.02 22.50
C LYS A 62 18.64 28.52 22.62
N TRP A 63 17.99 29.20 23.56
CA TRP A 63 18.26 30.62 23.84
C TRP A 63 19.64 30.81 24.48
N GLN A 64 20.06 29.92 25.38
CA GLN A 64 21.39 29.96 26.01
C GLN A 64 22.52 29.66 25.02
N SER A 65 22.24 28.88 23.97
CA SER A 65 23.21 28.52 22.93
C SER A 65 23.18 29.44 21.71
N VAL A 66 22.62 30.65 21.81
CA VAL A 66 22.55 31.58 20.68
C VAL A 66 23.96 32.05 20.29
N THR A 67 24.29 31.87 19.02
CA THR A 67 25.52 32.35 18.40
C THR A 67 25.42 33.83 18.05
N THR A 68 26.54 34.46 17.68
CA THR A 68 26.59 35.85 17.24
C THR A 68 27.06 35.97 15.79
N ASN A 69 26.61 37.01 15.10
CA ASN A 69 27.20 37.42 13.83
C ASN A 69 28.55 38.14 14.06
N LYS A 70 29.22 38.49 12.96
CA LYS A 70 30.53 39.16 12.93
C LYS A 70 30.56 40.52 13.64
N ASP A 71 29.40 41.15 13.78
CA ASP A 71 29.24 42.45 14.45
C ASP A 71 28.92 42.28 15.95
N GLY A 72 28.98 41.04 16.45
CA GLY A 72 28.74 40.69 17.86
C GLY A 72 27.26 40.65 18.24
N GLN A 73 26.34 40.76 17.28
CA GLN A 73 24.90 40.73 17.56
C GLN A 73 24.39 39.28 17.59
N PRO A 74 23.42 38.93 18.46
CA PRO A 74 22.89 37.58 18.54
C PRO A 74 22.15 37.20 17.25
N ASN A 75 22.39 35.99 16.76
CA ASN A 75 21.74 35.43 15.58
C ASN A 75 20.29 35.03 15.84
N ALA A 76 19.82 34.98 17.10
CA ALA A 76 18.41 34.81 17.41
C ALA A 76 17.96 35.74 18.54
N ILE A 77 16.73 36.24 18.44
CA ILE A 77 16.10 37.12 19.42
C ILE A 77 14.78 36.52 19.85
N TYR A 78 14.60 36.40 21.17
CA TYR A 78 13.40 35.87 21.79
C TYR A 78 12.67 37.02 22.47
N LEU A 79 11.48 37.36 21.98
CA LEU A 79 10.68 38.51 22.41
C LEU A 79 9.43 38.05 23.13
N LYS A 80 9.17 38.56 24.33
CA LYS A 80 7.93 38.36 25.08
C LYS A 80 7.05 39.61 24.98
N ALA A 81 5.75 39.39 24.84
CA ALA A 81 4.73 40.40 25.05
C ALA A 81 4.09 40.19 26.41
N THR A 82 4.07 41.22 27.25
CA THR A 82 3.50 41.12 28.60
C THR A 82 2.35 42.09 28.83
N LEU A 83 1.40 41.66 29.65
CA LEU A 83 0.30 42.46 30.21
C LEU A 83 0.30 42.30 31.74
N PRO A 84 -0.33 43.22 32.51
CA PRO A 84 -0.53 43.02 33.95
C PRO A 84 -1.20 41.67 34.21
N ASP A 85 -0.69 40.95 35.20
CA ASP A 85 -1.26 39.67 35.60
C ASP A 85 -2.53 39.91 36.44
N PRO A 86 -3.72 39.47 35.99
CA PRO A 86 -4.96 39.64 36.75
C PRO A 86 -4.96 38.85 38.07
N ASP A 87 -4.17 37.77 38.15
CA ASP A 87 -4.13 36.85 39.28
C ASP A 87 -3.01 37.21 40.28
N GLN A 88 -2.03 38.03 39.86
CA GLN A 88 -0.87 38.43 40.67
C GLN A 88 -0.64 39.96 40.60
N PRO A 89 -1.27 40.74 41.49
CA PRO A 89 -1.15 42.21 41.48
C PRO A 89 0.30 42.69 41.58
N GLY A 90 0.73 43.50 40.62
CA GLY A 90 2.09 44.04 40.53
C GLY A 90 3.02 43.23 39.62
N GLU A 91 2.63 42.04 39.19
CA GLU A 91 3.36 41.24 38.21
C GLU A 91 2.81 41.42 36.79
N ARG A 92 3.60 40.98 35.80
CA ARG A 92 3.18 40.94 34.40
C ARG A 92 3.31 39.51 33.87
N ARG A 93 2.31 39.09 33.10
CA ARG A 93 2.22 37.78 32.47
C ARG A 93 2.61 37.87 31.00
N VAL A 94 3.38 36.90 30.51
CA VAL A 94 3.62 36.71 29.08
C VAL A 94 2.33 36.22 28.42
N VAL A 95 1.86 36.96 27.43
CA VAL A 95 0.63 36.72 26.66
C VAL A 95 0.89 36.51 25.16
N GLY A 96 2.15 36.58 24.77
CA GLY A 96 2.60 36.27 23.43
C GLY A 96 4.12 36.26 23.34
N MET A 97 4.66 35.64 22.30
CA MET A 97 6.08 35.60 22.04
C MET A 97 6.39 35.59 20.54
N ALA A 98 7.59 36.04 20.20
CA ALA A 98 8.16 35.88 18.87
C ALA A 98 9.63 35.48 18.93
N ILE A 99 10.08 34.73 17.94
CA ILE A 99 11.48 34.38 17.74
C ILE A 99 11.89 34.84 16.35
N TRP A 100 12.92 35.68 16.30
CA TRP A 100 13.53 36.14 15.06
C TRP A 100 14.93 35.56 14.94
N ARG A 101 15.34 35.16 13.73
CA ARG A 101 16.64 34.54 13.46
C ARG A 101 17.33 35.17 12.26
N GLN A 102 18.61 35.47 12.40
CA GLN A 102 19.49 35.87 11.30
C GLN A 102 20.14 34.63 10.70
N LEU A 103 19.81 34.35 9.44
CA LEU A 103 20.25 33.15 8.73
C LEU A 103 21.18 33.52 7.58
N SER A 104 22.27 32.76 7.41
CA SER A 104 23.27 32.96 6.35
C SER A 104 24.04 31.68 6.04
N PHE A 105 24.34 31.44 4.77
CA PHE A 105 25.32 30.44 4.32
C PHE A 105 26.74 31.00 4.12
N VAL A 106 26.95 32.28 4.44
CA VAL A 106 28.26 32.93 4.51
C VAL A 106 28.67 33.00 5.97
N GLU A 107 29.84 32.43 6.26
CA GLU A 107 30.41 32.36 7.61
C GLU A 107 30.48 33.75 8.28
N GLY A 108 30.08 33.81 9.54
CA GLY A 108 30.05 35.05 10.32
C GLY A 108 28.84 35.96 10.09
N TYR A 109 27.98 35.71 9.10
CA TYR A 109 26.81 36.58 8.83
C TYR A 109 25.48 36.06 9.38
N GLY A 110 25.45 34.89 10.00
CA GLY A 110 24.23 34.27 10.54
C GLY A 110 24.42 32.77 10.76
N ASP A 111 23.40 32.11 11.31
CA ASP A 111 23.39 30.65 11.40
C ASP A 111 23.07 30.04 10.03
N PRO A 112 23.73 28.92 9.64
CA PRO A 112 23.24 28.13 8.52
C PRO A 112 21.91 27.49 8.89
N PHE A 113 21.03 27.33 7.89
CA PHE A 113 19.78 26.59 8.05
C PHE A 113 19.96 25.16 7.51
N SER A 114 19.55 24.15 8.27
CA SER A 114 19.59 22.73 7.87
C SER A 114 18.18 22.17 7.83
N ASP A 115 17.88 21.37 6.81
CA ASP A 115 16.67 20.53 6.74
C ASP A 115 16.85 19.17 7.46
N ASP A 116 18.05 18.88 7.99
CA ASP A 116 18.31 17.65 8.72
C ASP A 116 17.60 17.64 10.09
N MET A 117 16.56 16.82 10.17
CA MET A 117 15.73 16.64 11.35
C MET A 117 16.02 15.32 12.09
N SER A 118 17.07 14.58 11.70
CA SER A 118 17.40 13.25 12.24
C SER A 118 17.43 13.21 13.77
N ALA A 119 18.10 14.18 14.40
CA ALA A 119 18.20 14.29 15.86
C ALA A 119 16.83 14.50 16.54
N SER A 120 15.90 15.21 15.88
CA SER A 120 14.57 15.50 16.41
C SER A 120 13.57 14.35 16.21
N LEU A 121 13.90 13.38 15.36
CA LEU A 121 13.03 12.27 14.95
C LEU A 121 13.50 10.90 15.46
N THR A 122 14.43 10.88 16.41
CA THR A 122 15.01 9.66 16.99
C THR A 122 13.97 8.73 17.62
N ASN A 123 12.88 9.29 18.17
CA ASN A 123 11.81 8.53 18.81
C ASN A 123 10.69 8.08 17.85
N PHE A 124 10.82 8.37 16.54
CA PHE A 124 9.81 8.03 15.55
C PHE A 124 10.15 6.68 14.91
N ASP A 125 9.13 5.87 14.60
CA ASP A 125 9.29 4.72 13.71
C ASP A 125 9.69 5.17 12.29
N GLU A 126 10.14 4.24 11.46
CA GLU A 126 10.71 4.54 10.14
C GLU A 126 9.72 5.30 9.23
N THR A 127 8.45 4.88 9.23
CA THR A 127 7.38 5.51 8.45
C THR A 127 7.12 6.94 8.91
N LYS A 128 6.92 7.16 10.22
CA LYS A 128 6.69 8.52 10.75
C LYS A 128 7.93 9.39 10.58
N ARG A 129 9.13 8.83 10.67
CA ARG A 129 10.38 9.56 10.44
C ARG A 129 10.46 10.03 8.99
N ARG A 130 10.21 9.15 8.01
CA ARG A 130 10.18 9.48 6.58
C ARG A 130 9.13 10.56 6.28
N PHE A 131 7.90 10.37 6.74
CA PHE A 131 6.81 11.34 6.58
C PHE A 131 7.16 12.71 7.17
N ALA A 132 7.64 12.74 8.42
CA ALA A 132 8.04 13.97 9.07
C ALA A 132 9.18 14.67 8.33
N THR A 133 10.20 13.92 7.89
CA THR A 133 11.30 14.47 7.07
C THR A 133 10.80 15.11 5.77
N GLN A 134 9.84 14.50 5.08
CA GLN A 134 9.26 15.05 3.85
C GLN A 134 8.42 16.30 4.08
N MET A 135 7.59 16.28 5.14
CA MET A 135 6.82 17.44 5.57
C MET A 135 7.75 18.63 5.87
N PHE A 136 8.83 18.42 6.61
CA PHE A 136 9.78 19.48 6.96
C PHE A 136 10.59 19.97 5.77
N ARG A 137 11.06 19.07 4.91
CA ARG A 137 11.71 19.45 3.65
C ARG A 137 10.82 20.35 2.82
N SER A 138 9.55 19.98 2.67
CA SER A 138 8.57 20.78 1.92
C SER A 138 8.35 22.16 2.55
N LEU A 139 8.22 22.22 3.88
CA LEU A 139 8.02 23.47 4.61
C LEU A 139 9.14 24.49 4.37
N TRP A 140 10.40 24.04 4.41
CA TRP A 140 11.56 24.92 4.33
C TRP A 140 12.29 24.92 2.98
N LYS A 141 11.79 24.15 1.99
CA LYS A 141 12.35 24.05 0.63
C LYS A 141 12.61 25.42 0.04
N ARG A 142 11.62 26.32 0.10
CA ARG A 142 11.75 27.67 -0.44
C ARG A 142 12.73 28.52 0.36
N ARG A 143 12.68 28.47 1.70
CA ARG A 143 13.59 29.21 2.59
C ARG A 143 15.06 28.87 2.28
N ILE A 144 15.38 27.58 2.15
CA ILE A 144 16.73 27.12 1.84
C ILE A 144 17.17 27.59 0.45
N ALA A 145 16.32 27.43 -0.56
CA ALA A 145 16.60 27.93 -1.91
C ALA A 145 16.86 29.44 -1.91
N TYR A 146 16.06 30.21 -1.18
CA TYR A 146 16.22 31.66 -1.09
C TYR A 146 17.52 32.07 -0.38
N MET A 147 17.94 31.32 0.65
CA MET A 147 19.24 31.56 1.28
C MET A 147 20.42 31.31 0.34
N HIS A 148 20.32 30.33 -0.57
CA HIS A 148 21.30 30.16 -1.65
C HIS A 148 21.31 31.35 -2.61
N GLU A 149 20.14 31.82 -3.03
CA GLU A 149 20.01 33.02 -3.88
C GLU A 149 20.65 34.25 -3.21
N VAL A 150 20.40 34.47 -1.90
CA VAL A 150 21.00 35.58 -1.16
C VAL A 150 22.53 35.47 -1.10
N LYS A 151 23.06 34.28 -0.84
CA LYS A 151 24.50 34.02 -0.87
C LYS A 151 25.12 34.35 -2.23
N GLU A 152 24.43 34.03 -3.32
CA GLU A 152 24.91 34.20 -4.70
C GLU A 152 24.66 35.61 -5.27
N SER A 153 23.72 36.37 -4.69
CA SER A 153 23.29 37.68 -5.18
C SER A 153 24.31 38.81 -5.06
N GLY A 154 25.36 38.65 -4.25
CA GLY A 154 26.30 39.72 -3.90
C GLY A 154 25.73 40.77 -2.92
N ARG A 155 24.55 40.51 -2.31
CA ARG A 155 23.95 41.36 -1.26
C ARG A 155 24.91 41.51 -0.07
N ASN A 156 24.91 42.69 0.55
CA ASN A 156 25.62 42.97 1.80
C ASN A 156 24.67 43.66 2.81
N PRO A 157 24.35 43.03 3.95
CA PRO A 157 24.83 41.72 4.40
C PRO A 157 24.20 40.54 3.63
N PRO A 158 24.96 39.47 3.33
CA PRO A 158 24.47 38.24 2.67
C PRO A 158 23.68 37.35 3.65
N ALA A 159 22.66 37.93 4.28
CA ALA A 159 21.83 37.27 5.28
C ALA A 159 20.36 37.68 5.15
N ILE A 160 19.48 36.91 5.79
CA ILE A 160 18.05 37.22 5.94
C ILE A 160 17.69 37.25 7.42
N PHE A 161 16.59 37.92 7.76
CA PHE A 161 16.05 37.95 9.13
C PHE A 161 14.66 37.31 9.19
N THR A 162 14.59 36.06 9.60
CA THR A 162 13.38 35.25 9.55
C THR A 162 12.60 35.34 10.85
N LEU A 163 11.29 35.62 10.76
CA LEU A 163 10.35 35.39 11.85
C LEU A 163 10.03 33.89 11.89
N ASP A 164 10.69 33.18 12.80
CA ASP A 164 10.62 31.72 12.89
C ASP A 164 9.38 31.26 13.69
N ILE A 165 9.01 32.02 14.72
CA ILE A 165 7.83 31.77 15.56
C ILE A 165 7.16 33.10 15.92
N CYS A 166 5.84 33.16 15.84
CA CYS A 166 5.02 34.22 16.44
C CYS A 166 3.73 33.61 16.98
N ALA A 167 3.51 33.72 18.29
CA ALA A 167 2.34 33.16 18.94
C ALA A 167 1.77 34.15 19.95
N VAL A 168 0.45 34.24 20.01
CA VAL A 168 -0.28 35.05 20.97
C VAL A 168 -1.35 34.15 21.56
N ASP A 169 -1.41 34.10 22.89
CA ASP A 169 -2.46 33.38 23.61
C ASP A 169 -3.83 33.84 23.07
N PRO A 170 -4.69 32.90 22.62
CA PRO A 170 -6.01 33.20 22.07
C PRO A 170 -6.85 34.13 22.94
N ALA A 171 -6.72 34.08 24.27
CA ALA A 171 -7.45 34.94 25.21
C ALA A 171 -7.05 36.43 25.10
N TYR A 172 -5.90 36.73 24.51
CA TYR A 172 -5.33 38.07 24.39
C TYR A 172 -5.17 38.54 22.93
N GLN A 173 -5.66 37.75 21.96
CA GLN A 173 -5.66 38.14 20.55
C GLN A 173 -6.54 39.38 20.28
N ARG A 174 -6.40 39.95 19.08
CA ARG A 174 -7.08 41.20 18.64
C ARG A 174 -6.70 42.46 19.42
N ARG A 175 -5.64 42.41 20.24
CA ARG A 175 -5.06 43.57 20.96
C ARG A 175 -3.81 44.16 20.30
N GLY A 176 -3.53 43.80 19.05
CA GLY A 176 -2.33 44.24 18.32
C GLY A 176 -1.01 43.62 18.78
N ILE A 177 -1.04 42.60 19.65
CA ILE A 177 0.17 41.99 20.24
C ILE A 177 1.11 41.40 19.18
N ALA A 178 0.57 40.58 18.26
CA ALA A 178 1.35 39.98 17.19
C ALA A 178 2.00 41.06 16.31
N ALA A 179 1.27 42.13 15.98
CA ALA A 179 1.81 43.22 15.19
C ALA A 179 2.99 43.90 15.88
N LYS A 180 2.86 44.22 17.18
CA LYS A 180 3.95 44.82 17.98
C LYS A 180 5.19 43.90 18.06
N LEU A 181 4.99 42.59 18.23
CA LEU A 181 6.10 41.61 18.23
C LEU A 181 6.84 41.59 16.89
N VAL A 182 6.11 41.69 15.79
CA VAL A 182 6.69 41.69 14.44
C VAL A 182 7.38 43.03 14.14
N GLU A 183 6.77 44.15 14.50
CA GLU A 183 7.34 45.50 14.34
C GLU A 183 8.72 45.65 15.02
N VAL A 184 8.90 45.06 16.20
CA VAL A 184 10.21 45.07 16.89
C VAL A 184 11.26 44.32 16.07
N GLY A 185 10.92 43.17 15.49
CA GLY A 185 11.85 42.42 14.63
C GLY A 185 12.15 43.12 13.30
N LEU A 186 11.16 43.75 12.67
CA LEU A 186 11.36 44.57 11.47
C LEU A 186 12.28 45.78 11.76
N ALA A 187 12.07 46.45 12.89
CA ALA A 187 12.94 47.55 13.32
C ALA A 187 14.38 47.08 13.58
N GLU A 188 14.55 45.88 14.12
CA GLU A 188 15.85 45.27 14.33
C GLU A 188 16.53 44.91 12.99
N ALA A 189 15.81 44.30 12.04
CA ALA A 189 16.33 44.00 10.71
C ALA A 189 16.87 45.25 10.01
N LYS A 190 16.15 46.38 10.14
CA LYS A 190 16.58 47.68 9.61
C LYS A 190 17.89 48.17 10.24
N LYS A 191 18.06 48.00 11.56
CA LYS A 191 19.31 48.36 12.26
C LYS A 191 20.50 47.50 11.82
N ARG A 192 20.24 46.27 11.36
CA ARG A 192 21.25 45.30 10.92
C ARG A 192 21.65 45.44 9.44
N GLY A 193 21.43 46.62 8.86
CA GLY A 193 21.74 46.88 7.45
C GLY A 193 20.62 46.50 6.50
N ASP A 194 19.38 46.70 6.92
CA ASP A 194 18.18 46.48 6.09
C ASP A 194 18.04 45.03 5.59
N LEU A 195 18.21 44.07 6.51
CA LEU A 195 18.02 42.66 6.24
C LEU A 195 16.60 42.38 5.75
N GLU A 196 16.48 41.62 4.66
CA GLU A 196 15.17 41.19 4.18
C GLU A 196 14.54 40.20 5.15
N CYS A 197 13.27 40.45 5.46
CA CYS A 197 12.51 39.66 6.43
C CYS A 197 11.65 38.61 5.75
N THR A 198 11.70 37.38 6.26
CA THR A 198 10.97 36.23 5.70
C THR A 198 10.20 35.49 6.80
N THR A 199 9.13 34.78 6.43
CA THR A 199 8.36 33.93 7.36
C THR A 199 7.45 32.95 6.60
N GLU A 200 7.27 31.75 7.13
CA GLU A 200 6.23 30.81 6.74
C GLU A 200 4.99 31.12 7.57
N GLY A 201 4.14 31.99 7.02
CA GLY A 201 2.96 32.46 7.73
C GLY A 201 1.80 31.46 7.72
N SER A 202 1.28 31.12 8.90
CA SER A 202 0.01 30.42 9.02
C SER A 202 -1.16 31.26 8.48
N ALA A 203 -2.27 30.61 8.13
CA ALA A 203 -3.48 31.31 7.66
C ALA A 203 -3.95 32.40 8.64
N MET A 204 -3.76 32.19 9.94
CA MET A 204 -4.09 33.14 11.00
C MET A 204 -3.12 34.34 11.07
N GLY A 205 -1.82 34.10 10.83
CA GLY A 205 -0.79 35.13 10.87
C GLY A 205 -0.70 36.00 9.61
N ARG A 206 -1.02 35.42 8.44
CA ARG A 206 -0.83 36.05 7.12
C ARG A 206 -1.39 37.47 7.02
N VAL A 207 -2.60 37.71 7.53
CA VAL A 207 -3.24 39.04 7.48
C VAL A 207 -2.46 40.08 8.29
N VAL A 208 -1.86 39.69 9.42
CA VAL A 208 -1.02 40.58 10.23
C VAL A 208 0.26 40.91 9.48
N TYR A 209 0.92 39.90 8.90
CA TYR A 209 2.19 40.08 8.20
C TYR A 209 2.02 40.94 6.94
N GLN A 210 0.96 40.73 6.16
CA GLN A 210 0.67 41.55 4.98
C GLN A 210 0.47 43.03 5.31
N ARG A 211 -0.22 43.35 6.42
CA ARG A 211 -0.37 44.73 6.90
C ARG A 211 0.96 45.38 7.30
N LEU A 212 1.96 44.57 7.64
CA LEU A 212 3.31 45.01 8.02
C LEU A 212 4.30 44.96 6.86
N GLY A 213 3.82 44.72 5.62
CA GLY A 213 4.63 44.83 4.40
C GLY A 213 5.17 43.51 3.86
N PHE A 214 4.87 42.37 4.49
CA PHE A 214 5.17 41.06 3.91
C PHE A 214 4.32 40.83 2.66
N LYS A 215 4.89 40.15 1.67
CA LYS A 215 4.21 39.77 0.43
C LYS A 215 4.28 38.26 0.28
N ASP A 216 3.23 37.69 -0.27
CA ASP A 216 3.20 36.26 -0.58
C ASP A 216 4.22 35.97 -1.70
N GLU A 217 4.93 34.86 -1.55
CA GLU A 217 5.87 34.36 -2.55
C GLU A 217 5.34 33.06 -3.14
N GLY A 218 5.16 33.03 -4.48
CA GLY A 218 4.56 31.90 -5.19
C GLY A 218 3.03 31.99 -5.34
N THR A 219 2.41 30.89 -5.78
CA THR A 219 0.96 30.79 -6.00
C THR A 219 0.35 29.80 -5.00
N GLY A 220 -0.39 30.32 -4.01
CA GLY A 220 -1.14 29.50 -3.05
C GLY A 220 -0.39 29.19 -1.76
N ASP A 221 -0.92 28.23 -0.99
CA ASP A 221 -0.32 27.75 0.24
C ASP A 221 0.81 26.74 -0.03
N ILE A 222 1.64 26.49 0.99
CA ILE A 222 2.72 25.50 0.91
C ILE A 222 2.13 24.14 0.54
N GLN A 223 2.61 23.58 -0.58
CA GLN A 223 2.30 22.21 -0.97
C GLN A 223 3.30 21.27 -0.32
N TYR A 224 2.80 20.38 0.53
CA TYR A 224 3.62 19.36 1.15
C TYR A 224 3.81 18.20 0.16
N GLU A 225 5.03 18.06 -0.35
CA GLU A 225 5.48 16.93 -1.16
C GLU A 225 5.84 15.80 -0.19
N VAL A 226 4.84 14.99 0.15
CA VAL A 226 5.02 13.71 0.83
C VAL A 226 4.79 12.60 -0.18
N ASP A 227 5.49 11.49 -0.04
CA ASP A 227 5.14 10.30 -0.84
C ASP A 227 3.68 9.94 -0.52
N GLU A 228 2.93 9.39 -1.49
CA GLU A 228 1.56 8.88 -1.28
C GLU A 228 1.49 7.70 -0.27
N ASP A 229 2.54 7.48 0.51
CA ASP A 229 2.75 6.39 1.44
C ASP A 229 1.98 6.59 2.76
N ALA A 230 0.67 6.75 2.67
CA ALA A 230 -0.19 5.93 3.52
C ALA A 230 -0.06 4.49 2.96
N ASN A 231 1.04 3.82 3.32
CA ASN A 231 1.43 2.44 3.00
C ASN A 231 0.44 1.72 2.06
N MET A 232 0.70 1.75 0.75
CA MET A 232 -0.13 1.02 -0.21
C MET A 232 -0.23 -0.43 0.27
N PRO A 233 -1.46 -0.97 0.46
CA PRO A 233 -1.62 -2.24 1.14
C PRO A 233 -0.98 -3.34 0.29
N ILE A 234 -0.23 -4.24 0.93
CA ILE A 234 0.20 -5.47 0.27
C ILE A 234 -1.03 -6.36 0.10
N VAL A 235 -1.32 -6.77 -1.13
CA VAL A 235 -2.49 -7.57 -1.48
C VAL A 235 -2.06 -8.89 -2.09
N ASP A 236 -2.41 -9.99 -1.44
CA ASP A 236 -2.25 -11.34 -1.97
C ASP A 236 -3.50 -11.75 -2.74
N ILE A 237 -3.42 -11.79 -4.08
CA ILE A 237 -4.54 -12.20 -4.94
C ILE A 237 -4.56 -13.69 -5.28
N HIS A 238 -3.50 -14.42 -4.96
CA HIS A 238 -3.39 -15.84 -5.27
C HIS A 238 -3.25 -16.60 -3.97
N THR A 239 -4.37 -16.90 -3.35
CA THR A 239 -4.40 -17.60 -2.08
C THR A 239 -5.70 -18.35 -1.87
N HIS A 240 -5.61 -19.49 -1.19
CA HIS A 240 -6.65 -20.50 -1.23
C HIS A 240 -7.20 -20.86 0.14
N VAL A 241 -8.46 -21.30 0.15
CA VAL A 241 -9.15 -21.86 1.31
C VAL A 241 -10.08 -23.01 0.90
N TYR A 242 -10.35 -23.92 1.83
CA TYR A 242 -11.45 -24.87 1.80
C TYR A 242 -12.43 -24.50 2.92
N PRO A 243 -13.44 -23.67 2.66
CA PRO A 243 -14.32 -23.15 3.71
C PRO A 243 -15.13 -24.28 4.37
N PRO A 244 -15.67 -24.10 5.60
CA PRO A 244 -16.38 -25.13 6.34
C PRO A 244 -17.47 -25.86 5.54
N LYS A 245 -18.25 -25.15 4.72
CA LYS A 245 -19.28 -25.77 3.85
C LYS A 245 -18.70 -26.67 2.77
N TYR A 246 -17.53 -26.33 2.24
CA TYR A 246 -16.84 -27.21 1.31
C TYR A 246 -16.18 -28.40 2.03
N MET A 247 -15.64 -28.20 3.23
CA MET A 247 -15.11 -29.30 4.04
C MET A 247 -16.20 -30.29 4.48
N GLU A 248 -17.40 -29.80 4.82
CA GLU A 248 -18.58 -30.62 5.08
C GLU A 248 -18.92 -31.48 3.85
N LEU A 249 -18.96 -30.87 2.66
CA LEU A 249 -19.16 -31.57 1.40
C LEU A 249 -18.09 -32.65 1.19
N LEU A 250 -16.80 -32.31 1.25
CA LEU A 250 -15.71 -33.27 1.01
C LEU A 250 -15.68 -34.41 2.03
N ARG A 251 -16.02 -34.16 3.29
CA ARG A 251 -16.07 -35.20 4.34
C ARG A 251 -17.28 -36.13 4.18
N SER A 252 -18.36 -35.66 3.57
CA SER A 252 -19.56 -36.48 3.32
C SER A 252 -19.41 -37.43 2.13
N ARG A 253 -18.40 -37.21 1.27
CA ARG A 253 -18.22 -37.96 0.03
C ARG A 253 -17.57 -39.33 0.25
N SER A 254 -17.96 -40.27 -0.60
CA SER A 254 -17.40 -41.63 -0.68
C SER A 254 -16.54 -41.88 -1.93
N THR A 255 -16.51 -40.92 -2.85
CA THR A 255 -15.75 -40.96 -4.10
C THR A 255 -14.87 -39.72 -4.22
N VAL A 256 -13.73 -39.86 -4.90
CA VAL A 256 -12.80 -38.76 -5.13
C VAL A 256 -13.52 -37.57 -5.80
N PRO A 257 -13.29 -36.33 -5.35
CA PRO A 257 -12.45 -35.93 -4.22
C PRO A 257 -13.15 -36.10 -2.86
N TYR A 258 -12.38 -36.39 -1.80
CA TYR A 258 -12.90 -36.45 -0.42
C TYR A 258 -11.83 -36.12 0.63
N VAL A 259 -12.28 -35.81 1.85
CA VAL A 259 -11.42 -35.65 3.03
C VAL A 259 -11.78 -36.71 4.07
N ARG A 260 -10.80 -37.47 4.57
CA ARG A 260 -11.03 -38.50 5.60
C ARG A 260 -9.79 -38.74 6.47
N THR A 261 -10.00 -39.20 7.69
CA THR A 261 -8.98 -39.81 8.54
C THR A 261 -8.98 -41.32 8.36
N PHE A 262 -7.80 -41.93 8.33
CA PHE A 262 -7.67 -43.39 8.20
C PHE A 262 -7.44 -44.04 9.58
N PRO A 263 -7.92 -45.26 9.85
CA PRO A 263 -7.78 -45.90 11.16
C PRO A 263 -6.33 -46.05 11.65
N ASP A 264 -5.39 -46.22 10.72
CA ASP A 264 -3.95 -46.34 10.95
C ASP A 264 -3.22 -44.99 11.05
N ALA A 265 -3.92 -43.88 10.80
CA ALA A 265 -3.41 -42.50 10.93
C ALA A 265 -4.53 -41.53 11.40
N PRO A 266 -5.06 -41.72 12.63
CA PRO A 266 -6.25 -41.00 13.10
C PRO A 266 -6.04 -39.49 13.20
N ASP A 267 -4.80 -39.05 13.44
CA ASP A 267 -4.43 -37.64 13.61
C ASP A 267 -4.02 -36.95 12.30
N SER A 268 -4.09 -37.66 11.16
CA SER A 268 -3.72 -37.11 9.85
C SER A 268 -4.91 -37.22 8.88
N ALA A 269 -5.74 -36.19 8.87
CA ALA A 269 -6.74 -36.06 7.82
C ALA A 269 -6.05 -35.94 6.47
N ARG A 270 -6.56 -36.67 5.48
CA ARG A 270 -6.04 -36.69 4.11
C ARG A 270 -7.05 -36.09 3.17
N LEU A 271 -6.58 -35.19 2.32
CA LEU A 271 -7.30 -34.70 1.16
C LEU A 271 -6.86 -35.51 -0.06
N ILE A 272 -7.80 -36.21 -0.68
CA ILE A 272 -7.59 -37.00 -1.90
C ILE A 272 -8.35 -36.32 -3.02
N ILE A 273 -7.64 -35.84 -4.03
CA ILE A 273 -8.23 -35.04 -5.12
C ILE A 273 -8.21 -35.80 -6.44
N LEU A 274 -7.18 -36.59 -6.69
CA LEU A 274 -7.04 -37.33 -7.95
C LEU A 274 -7.32 -38.82 -7.74
N PRO A 275 -8.02 -39.51 -8.66
CA PRO A 275 -8.28 -40.94 -8.53
C PRO A 275 -7.01 -41.80 -8.37
N GLY A 276 -5.90 -41.37 -8.97
CA GLY A 276 -4.60 -42.05 -8.83
C GLY A 276 -3.96 -41.92 -7.43
N GLU A 277 -4.44 -41.00 -6.59
CA GLU A 277 -3.99 -40.83 -5.20
C GLU A 277 -4.72 -41.79 -4.23
N ASP A 278 -5.81 -42.44 -4.67
CA ASP A 278 -6.68 -43.29 -3.85
C ASP A 278 -6.38 -44.78 -4.01
N ASP A 279 -5.09 -45.16 -4.00
CA ASP A 279 -4.67 -46.56 -4.14
C ASP A 279 -4.74 -47.30 -2.79
N PRO A 280 -5.62 -48.32 -2.64
CA PRO A 280 -5.73 -49.10 -1.41
C PRO A 280 -4.47 -49.87 -0.99
N SER A 281 -3.54 -50.09 -1.93
CA SER A 281 -2.27 -50.78 -1.67
C SER A 281 -1.18 -49.88 -1.07
N MET A 282 -1.33 -48.56 -1.16
CA MET A 282 -0.40 -47.61 -0.57
C MET A 282 -0.73 -47.35 0.92
N PRO A 283 0.28 -47.10 1.78
CA PRO A 283 0.06 -46.65 3.16
C PRO A 283 -0.87 -45.44 3.22
N SER A 284 -1.78 -45.39 4.18
CA SER A 284 -2.78 -44.31 4.30
C SER A 284 -2.15 -42.92 4.39
N THR A 285 -1.02 -42.79 5.08
CA THR A 285 -0.22 -41.57 5.22
C THR A 285 0.43 -41.10 3.92
N SER A 286 0.48 -41.98 2.91
CA SER A 286 0.98 -41.68 1.56
C SER A 286 -0.14 -41.39 0.56
N ARG A 287 -1.42 -41.57 0.92
CA ARG A 287 -2.57 -41.27 0.04
C ARG A 287 -2.91 -39.79 0.09
N GLY A 288 -3.10 -39.18 -1.08
CA GLY A 288 -3.39 -37.76 -1.20
C GLY A 288 -2.40 -36.90 -0.40
N ARG A 289 -2.87 -35.82 0.21
CA ARG A 289 -2.05 -34.86 0.94
C ARG A 289 -2.55 -34.67 2.37
N PRO A 290 -1.68 -34.40 3.36
CA PRO A 290 -2.12 -33.93 4.65
C PRO A 290 -2.95 -32.65 4.47
N ILE A 291 -4.07 -32.55 5.19
CA ILE A 291 -4.87 -31.32 5.23
C ILE A 291 -4.98 -30.85 6.68
N GLY A 292 -4.24 -29.79 7.00
CA GLY A 292 -4.28 -29.13 8.30
C GLY A 292 -5.23 -27.94 8.32
N GLN A 293 -5.28 -27.27 9.48
CA GLN A 293 -6.15 -26.13 9.73
C GLN A 293 -5.85 -24.94 8.81
N GLU A 294 -4.61 -24.81 8.32
CA GLU A 294 -4.17 -23.79 7.37
C GLU A 294 -4.98 -23.77 6.07
N TYR A 295 -5.67 -24.87 5.74
CA TYR A 295 -6.55 -24.93 4.58
C TYR A 295 -7.96 -24.43 4.84
N TYR A 296 -8.53 -24.64 6.04
CA TYR A 296 -9.97 -24.47 6.26
C TYR A 296 -10.36 -23.58 7.45
N GLU A 297 -9.40 -23.20 8.31
CA GLU A 297 -9.61 -22.27 9.40
C GLU A 297 -9.18 -20.86 8.99
N ILE A 298 -10.15 -19.95 8.84
CA ILE A 298 -9.87 -18.58 8.37
C ILE A 298 -8.93 -17.79 9.30
N LYS A 299 -8.93 -18.11 10.60
CA LYS A 299 -8.00 -17.53 11.58
C LYS A 299 -6.53 -17.85 11.25
N GLU A 300 -6.24 -19.03 10.69
CA GLU A 300 -4.88 -19.43 10.32
C GLU A 300 -4.43 -18.66 9.08
N LYS A 301 -5.35 -18.38 8.15
CA LYS A 301 -5.13 -17.45 7.04
C LYS A 301 -4.76 -16.05 7.56
N ILE A 302 -5.49 -15.51 8.54
CA ILE A 302 -5.16 -14.20 9.14
C ILE A 302 -3.80 -14.24 9.83
N ALA A 303 -3.48 -15.28 10.60
CA ALA A 303 -2.17 -15.44 11.21
C ALA A 303 -1.03 -15.50 10.18
N PHE A 304 -1.24 -16.21 9.06
CA PHE A 304 -0.31 -16.23 7.94
C PHE A 304 -0.12 -14.83 7.32
N MET A 305 -1.20 -14.08 7.14
CA MET A 305 -1.15 -12.71 6.62
C MET A 305 -0.35 -11.80 7.54
N ASP A 306 -0.59 -11.86 8.86
CA ASP A 306 0.12 -11.05 9.86
C ASP A 306 1.61 -11.38 9.90
N LEU A 307 1.95 -12.67 9.83
CA LEU A 307 3.34 -13.13 9.80
C LEU A 307 4.11 -12.61 8.57
N HIS A 308 3.46 -12.56 7.41
CA HIS A 308 4.09 -12.16 6.14
C HIS A 308 3.78 -10.71 5.72
N LYS A 309 3.22 -9.91 6.64
CA LYS A 309 2.87 -8.49 6.43
C LYS A 309 1.95 -8.25 5.22
N ILE A 310 0.98 -9.13 5.02
CA ILE A 310 -0.03 -9.02 3.96
C ILE A 310 -1.24 -8.29 4.53
N ASP A 311 -1.56 -7.10 4.01
CA ASP A 311 -2.67 -6.30 4.52
C ASP A 311 -4.02 -6.88 4.10
N LYS A 312 -4.13 -7.32 2.84
CA LYS A 312 -5.36 -7.85 2.26
C LYS A 312 -5.12 -9.18 1.52
N SER A 313 -6.08 -10.08 1.57
CA SER A 313 -6.11 -11.28 0.74
C SER A 313 -7.40 -11.37 -0.04
N VAL A 314 -7.29 -11.73 -1.32
CA VAL A 314 -8.42 -12.13 -2.16
C VAL A 314 -8.43 -13.65 -2.22
N ILE A 315 -9.10 -14.27 -1.25
CA ILE A 315 -9.12 -15.72 -1.09
C ILE A 315 -9.95 -16.38 -2.20
N SER A 316 -9.64 -17.63 -2.51
CA SER A 316 -10.40 -18.39 -3.50
C SER A 316 -10.56 -19.84 -3.05
N LEU A 317 -11.65 -20.48 -3.49
CA LEU A 317 -11.82 -21.91 -3.25
C LEU A 317 -10.70 -22.66 -3.98
N ALA A 318 -9.93 -23.49 -3.28
CA ALA A 318 -8.89 -24.28 -3.93
C ALA A 318 -9.47 -25.36 -4.88
N ASN A 319 -8.64 -25.81 -5.81
CA ASN A 319 -8.97 -26.91 -6.71
C ASN A 319 -9.37 -28.18 -5.93
N PRO A 320 -10.32 -29.01 -6.41
CA PRO A 320 -10.91 -28.99 -7.75
C PRO A 320 -12.24 -28.22 -7.85
N TRP A 321 -12.46 -27.21 -6.98
CA TRP A 321 -13.69 -26.40 -6.97
C TRP A 321 -14.96 -27.26 -6.86
N LEU A 322 -15.84 -27.20 -7.87
CA LEU A 322 -17.08 -27.98 -7.94
C LEU A 322 -17.13 -28.85 -9.20
N ASP A 323 -16.00 -29.02 -9.89
CA ASP A 323 -15.93 -29.64 -11.21
C ASP A 323 -16.35 -31.13 -11.18
N PHE A 324 -16.33 -31.75 -10.00
CA PHE A 324 -16.72 -33.14 -9.76
C PHE A 324 -18.20 -33.31 -9.40
N LEU A 325 -18.94 -32.24 -9.14
CA LEU A 325 -20.33 -32.34 -8.70
C LEU A 325 -21.27 -32.63 -9.87
N PRO A 326 -22.32 -33.45 -9.66
CA PRO A 326 -23.43 -33.57 -10.60
C PRO A 326 -24.11 -32.22 -10.87
N ALA A 327 -24.64 -32.07 -12.09
CA ALA A 327 -25.23 -30.83 -12.58
C ALA A 327 -26.39 -30.30 -11.72
N ASP A 328 -27.18 -31.19 -11.14
CA ASP A 328 -28.35 -30.89 -10.31
C ASP A 328 -27.98 -30.48 -8.87
N GLU A 329 -26.78 -30.80 -8.40
CA GLU A 329 -26.28 -30.43 -7.08
C GLU A 329 -25.39 -29.17 -7.12
N ALA A 330 -24.68 -28.96 -8.23
CA ALA A 330 -23.62 -27.95 -8.33
C ALA A 330 -24.10 -26.52 -8.05
N GLY A 331 -25.29 -26.13 -8.54
CA GLY A 331 -25.81 -24.77 -8.36
C GLY A 331 -26.03 -24.40 -6.89
N GLU A 332 -26.69 -25.27 -6.12
CA GLU A 332 -26.94 -25.03 -4.70
C GLU A 332 -25.65 -25.14 -3.88
N ALA A 333 -24.73 -26.02 -4.26
CA ALA A 333 -23.41 -26.12 -3.62
C ALA A 333 -22.58 -24.82 -3.81
N ALA A 334 -22.51 -24.30 -5.03
CA ALA A 334 -21.82 -23.04 -5.34
C ALA A 334 -22.37 -21.89 -4.50
N LYS A 335 -23.69 -21.74 -4.46
CA LYS A 335 -24.35 -20.71 -3.67
C LYS A 335 -23.98 -20.79 -2.19
N LYS A 336 -24.12 -21.97 -1.57
CA LYS A 336 -23.79 -22.19 -0.14
C LYS A 336 -22.33 -21.90 0.18
N ILE A 337 -21.42 -22.31 -0.70
CA ILE A 337 -19.98 -22.10 -0.49
C ILE A 337 -19.61 -20.62 -0.67
N ASN A 338 -20.14 -19.96 -1.69
CA ASN A 338 -19.90 -18.53 -1.91
C ASN A 338 -20.48 -17.68 -0.77
N ASP A 339 -21.64 -18.06 -0.21
CA ASP A 339 -22.21 -17.40 0.98
C ASP A 339 -21.33 -17.61 2.21
N ASP A 340 -20.84 -18.83 2.46
CA ASP A 340 -19.91 -19.15 3.55
C ASP A 340 -18.60 -18.34 3.46
N VAL A 341 -18.00 -18.24 2.27
CA VAL A 341 -16.79 -17.43 2.06
C VAL A 341 -17.09 -15.94 2.26
N ASN A 342 -18.22 -15.44 1.75
CA ASN A 342 -18.62 -14.05 1.95
C ASN A 342 -18.80 -13.72 3.46
N ASP A 343 -19.41 -14.64 4.22
CA ASP A 343 -19.60 -14.50 5.66
C ASP A 343 -18.27 -14.56 6.43
N GLN A 344 -17.31 -15.38 5.98
CA GLN A 344 -15.95 -15.37 6.52
C GLN A 344 -15.22 -14.06 6.24
N CYS A 345 -15.32 -13.51 5.02
CA CYS A 345 -14.77 -12.19 4.72
C CYS A 345 -15.38 -11.09 5.61
N ALA A 346 -16.67 -11.20 5.95
CA ALA A 346 -17.36 -10.26 6.82
C ALA A 346 -16.81 -10.22 8.26
N GLN A 347 -16.17 -11.30 8.73
CA GLN A 347 -15.52 -11.35 10.04
C GLN A 347 -14.24 -10.50 10.11
N TYR A 348 -13.61 -10.22 8.96
CA TYR A 348 -12.36 -9.45 8.85
C TYR A 348 -12.49 -8.33 7.80
N PRO A 349 -13.38 -7.35 8.04
CA PRO A 349 -13.70 -6.31 7.06
C PRO A 349 -12.45 -5.51 6.68
N GLY A 350 -12.27 -5.27 5.39
CA GLY A 350 -11.12 -4.53 4.84
C GLY A 350 -9.86 -5.36 4.68
N ARG A 351 -9.81 -6.61 5.19
CA ARG A 351 -8.68 -7.53 5.03
C ARG A 351 -8.96 -8.71 4.12
N LEU A 352 -10.20 -9.18 4.04
CA LEU A 352 -10.56 -10.31 3.20
C LEU A 352 -11.58 -9.94 2.13
N TYR A 353 -11.31 -10.42 0.93
CA TYR A 353 -12.17 -10.42 -0.26
C TYR A 353 -12.08 -11.80 -0.90
N PHE A 354 -12.89 -12.09 -1.91
CA PHE A 354 -12.80 -13.40 -2.55
C PHE A 354 -13.13 -13.45 -4.04
N PHE A 355 -12.59 -14.46 -4.71
CA PHE A 355 -13.05 -14.93 -6.02
C PHE A 355 -14.09 -16.04 -5.81
N GLY A 356 -15.29 -15.85 -6.33
CA GLY A 356 -16.38 -16.82 -6.20
C GLY A 356 -16.14 -18.08 -7.04
N THR A 357 -16.62 -19.23 -6.57
CA THR A 357 -16.62 -20.47 -7.37
C THR A 357 -17.87 -20.56 -8.24
N LEU A 358 -17.78 -21.24 -9.38
CA LEU A 358 -18.87 -21.41 -10.33
C LEU A 358 -19.31 -22.87 -10.44
N PRO A 359 -20.62 -23.14 -10.63
CA PRO A 359 -21.14 -24.50 -10.79
C PRO A 359 -20.97 -24.99 -12.23
N LEU A 360 -19.75 -25.19 -12.70
CA LEU A 360 -19.44 -25.41 -14.13
C LEU A 360 -20.01 -26.71 -14.72
N SER A 361 -20.43 -27.66 -13.88
CA SER A 361 -21.17 -28.85 -14.33
C SER A 361 -22.67 -28.62 -14.51
N ALA A 362 -23.21 -27.50 -14.02
CA ALA A 362 -24.61 -27.12 -14.19
C ALA A 362 -24.89 -26.52 -15.59
N SER A 363 -26.15 -26.16 -15.84
CA SER A 363 -26.50 -25.52 -17.11
C SER A 363 -25.91 -24.09 -17.21
N PRO A 364 -25.66 -23.57 -18.43
CA PRO A 364 -25.19 -22.19 -18.61
C PRO A 364 -26.10 -21.14 -17.92
N GLU A 365 -27.41 -21.39 -17.85
CA GLU A 365 -28.36 -20.51 -17.16
C GLU A 365 -28.10 -20.47 -15.65
N ALA A 366 -27.83 -21.63 -15.02
CA ALA A 366 -27.48 -21.68 -13.61
C ALA A 366 -26.13 -20.99 -13.33
N ILE A 367 -25.15 -21.17 -14.21
CA ILE A 367 -23.83 -20.54 -14.09
C ILE A 367 -23.95 -19.02 -14.22
N THR A 368 -24.67 -18.52 -15.22
CA THR A 368 -24.87 -17.07 -15.44
C THR A 368 -25.70 -16.41 -14.34
N ALA A 369 -26.68 -17.12 -13.77
CA ALA A 369 -27.41 -16.63 -12.60
C ALA A 369 -26.50 -16.48 -11.37
N GLU A 370 -25.56 -17.41 -11.16
CA GLU A 370 -24.59 -17.31 -10.06
C GLU A 370 -23.57 -16.18 -10.28
N ILE A 371 -23.13 -15.95 -11.52
CA ILE A 371 -22.28 -14.79 -11.89
C ILE A 371 -22.98 -13.47 -11.54
N GLU A 372 -24.24 -13.32 -11.95
CA GLU A 372 -25.04 -12.14 -11.61
C GLU A 372 -25.18 -11.98 -10.10
N ARG A 373 -25.47 -13.06 -9.37
CA ARG A 373 -25.59 -13.03 -7.91
C ARG A 373 -24.28 -12.66 -7.23
N LEU A 374 -23.15 -13.25 -7.64
CA LEU A 374 -21.82 -12.92 -7.12
C LEU A 374 -21.50 -11.43 -7.27
N SER A 375 -21.99 -10.77 -8.32
CA SER A 375 -21.79 -9.32 -8.51
C SER A 375 -22.50 -8.46 -7.46
N THR A 376 -23.44 -9.05 -6.69
CA THR A 376 -24.16 -8.38 -5.59
C THR A 376 -23.55 -8.65 -4.21
N LEU A 377 -22.64 -9.62 -4.09
CA LEU A 377 -22.02 -9.96 -2.81
C LEU A 377 -20.94 -8.95 -2.44
N LYS A 378 -20.96 -8.50 -1.18
CA LYS A 378 -20.14 -7.38 -0.69
C LYS A 378 -18.63 -7.60 -0.89
N TYR A 379 -18.15 -8.82 -0.68
CA TYR A 379 -16.72 -9.14 -0.67
C TYR A 379 -16.25 -9.86 -1.94
N ALA A 380 -17.15 -10.24 -2.86
CA ALA A 380 -16.79 -10.89 -4.11
C ALA A 380 -16.12 -9.90 -5.07
N ARG A 381 -15.01 -10.29 -5.69
CA ARG A 381 -14.21 -9.46 -6.63
C ARG A 381 -13.85 -10.16 -7.94
N GLY A 382 -14.56 -11.23 -8.25
CA GLY A 382 -14.43 -11.97 -9.50
C GLY A 382 -14.81 -13.42 -9.27
N VAL A 383 -14.33 -14.30 -10.15
CA VAL A 383 -14.55 -15.75 -10.07
C VAL A 383 -13.24 -16.50 -10.21
N ILE A 384 -13.13 -17.67 -9.57
CA ILE A 384 -12.06 -18.63 -9.85
C ILE A 384 -12.59 -19.75 -10.75
N MET A 385 -11.80 -20.15 -11.74
CA MET A 385 -12.18 -21.15 -12.73
C MET A 385 -10.98 -22.06 -13.07
N GLY A 386 -11.25 -23.36 -13.24
CA GLY A 386 -10.31 -24.33 -13.77
C GLY A 386 -10.19 -24.30 -15.30
N THR A 387 -9.34 -25.16 -15.87
CA THR A 387 -9.10 -25.20 -17.32
C THR A 387 -10.05 -26.11 -18.10
N SER A 388 -10.86 -26.92 -17.41
CA SER A 388 -11.82 -27.86 -18.02
C SER A 388 -13.08 -27.17 -18.55
N GLY A 389 -13.43 -25.97 -18.08
CA GLY A 389 -14.65 -25.28 -18.47
C GLY A 389 -15.88 -26.11 -18.15
N LEU A 390 -16.75 -26.35 -19.15
CA LEU A 390 -17.91 -27.25 -19.01
C LEU A 390 -17.54 -28.74 -19.25
N GLY A 391 -16.26 -29.09 -19.18
CA GLY A 391 -15.70 -30.43 -19.42
C GLY A 391 -15.04 -30.63 -20.79
N GLN A 392 -15.15 -29.66 -21.71
CA GLN A 392 -14.52 -29.70 -23.04
C GLN A 392 -13.40 -28.65 -23.22
N GLY A 393 -13.03 -27.94 -22.15
CA GLY A 393 -12.04 -26.86 -22.14
C GLY A 393 -12.65 -25.48 -22.38
N LEU A 394 -11.77 -24.47 -22.38
CA LEU A 394 -12.13 -23.05 -22.41
C LEU A 394 -12.42 -22.47 -23.81
N ASP A 395 -12.26 -23.27 -24.85
CA ASP A 395 -12.62 -22.96 -26.24
C ASP A 395 -13.97 -23.56 -26.65
N ASP A 396 -14.70 -24.19 -25.73
CA ASP A 396 -16.06 -24.66 -25.97
C ASP A 396 -17.02 -23.48 -26.16
N ALA A 397 -17.66 -23.40 -27.32
CA ALA A 397 -18.65 -22.37 -27.63
C ALA A 397 -19.84 -22.34 -26.65
N LYS A 398 -20.10 -23.43 -25.91
CA LYS A 398 -21.10 -23.44 -24.83
C LYS A 398 -20.73 -22.57 -23.63
N LEU A 399 -19.47 -22.13 -23.51
CA LEU A 399 -19.03 -21.14 -22.53
C LEU A 399 -19.31 -19.69 -22.96
N ASP A 400 -19.70 -19.43 -24.22
CA ASP A 400 -19.97 -18.07 -24.69
C ASP A 400 -21.00 -17.31 -23.81
N PRO A 401 -22.11 -17.92 -23.34
CA PRO A 401 -23.00 -17.26 -22.37
C PRO A 401 -22.34 -16.92 -21.04
N VAL A 402 -21.41 -17.77 -20.58
CA VAL A 402 -20.65 -17.56 -19.34
C VAL A 402 -19.69 -16.39 -19.50
N TYR A 403 -18.94 -16.34 -20.61
CA TYR A 403 -18.05 -15.22 -20.94
C TYR A 403 -18.83 -13.91 -21.13
N ALA A 404 -19.98 -13.94 -21.80
CA ALA A 404 -20.85 -12.78 -21.94
C ALA A 404 -21.31 -12.23 -20.58
N ALA A 405 -21.68 -13.11 -19.65
CA ALA A 405 -22.10 -12.70 -18.31
C ALA A 405 -20.92 -12.11 -17.51
N LEU A 406 -19.75 -12.74 -17.53
CA LEU A 406 -18.54 -12.25 -16.84
C LEU A 406 -18.11 -10.88 -17.39
N GLU A 407 -18.14 -10.69 -18.71
CA GLU A 407 -17.85 -9.41 -19.35
C GLU A 407 -18.89 -8.34 -18.97
N LYS A 408 -20.19 -8.67 -19.02
CA LYS A 408 -21.29 -7.77 -18.66
C LYS A 408 -21.16 -7.26 -17.23
N HIS A 409 -20.82 -8.15 -16.29
CA HIS A 409 -20.67 -7.82 -14.87
C HIS A 409 -19.26 -7.34 -14.50
N GLN A 410 -18.34 -7.25 -15.47
CA GLN A 410 -16.95 -6.84 -15.27
C GLN A 410 -16.23 -7.66 -14.20
N GLN A 411 -16.53 -8.94 -14.10
CA GLN A 411 -15.92 -9.83 -13.12
C GLN A 411 -14.65 -10.44 -13.69
N LEU A 412 -13.54 -10.30 -12.96
CA LEU A 412 -12.26 -10.88 -13.31
C LEU A 412 -12.32 -12.41 -13.16
N ILE A 413 -11.84 -13.13 -14.18
CA ILE A 413 -11.62 -14.58 -14.08
C ILE A 413 -10.22 -14.81 -13.54
N PHE A 414 -10.09 -15.39 -12.35
CA PHE A 414 -8.85 -16.00 -11.92
C PHE A 414 -8.76 -17.43 -12.47
N LEU A 415 -7.99 -17.61 -13.54
CA LEU A 415 -7.80 -18.91 -14.18
C LEU A 415 -6.65 -19.66 -13.50
N HIS A 416 -6.95 -20.82 -12.95
CA HIS A 416 -6.02 -21.58 -12.13
C HIS A 416 -5.91 -23.04 -12.60
N PRO A 417 -4.71 -23.65 -12.56
CA PRO A 417 -4.51 -25.04 -12.98
C PRO A 417 -5.01 -26.06 -11.95
N HIS A 418 -5.22 -27.29 -12.39
CA HIS A 418 -5.51 -28.42 -11.50
C HIS A 418 -5.17 -29.75 -12.17
N TYR A 419 -5.58 -29.90 -13.43
CA TYR A 419 -5.59 -31.18 -14.14
C TYR A 419 -4.20 -31.62 -14.61
N GLY A 420 -3.27 -30.68 -14.73
CA GLY A 420 -1.91 -30.89 -15.19
C GLY A 420 -1.83 -31.51 -16.58
N LEU A 421 -0.80 -32.33 -16.78
CA LEU A 421 -0.60 -33.12 -17.99
C LEU A 421 -0.78 -34.62 -17.69
N PRO A 422 -1.10 -35.45 -18.70
CA PRO A 422 -1.19 -36.90 -18.53
C PRO A 422 0.07 -37.48 -17.88
N ALA A 423 -0.07 -38.30 -16.84
CA ALA A 423 1.06 -38.80 -16.05
C ALA A 423 2.15 -39.51 -16.89
N SER A 424 1.77 -40.09 -18.04
CA SER A 424 2.70 -40.75 -18.96
C SER A 424 3.80 -39.83 -19.51
N VAL A 425 3.57 -38.51 -19.57
CA VAL A 425 4.57 -37.55 -20.09
C VAL A 425 5.77 -37.37 -19.15
N TYR A 426 5.64 -37.73 -17.87
CA TYR A 426 6.70 -37.60 -16.87
C TYR A 426 7.65 -38.81 -16.85
N GLY A 427 7.33 -39.87 -17.59
CA GLY A 427 8.15 -41.06 -17.72
C GLY A 427 8.12 -42.01 -16.51
N PRO A 428 8.74 -43.18 -16.63
CA PRO A 428 8.61 -44.28 -15.66
C PRO A 428 9.29 -44.01 -14.31
N ARG A 429 10.16 -42.99 -14.22
CA ARG A 429 10.87 -42.62 -12.98
C ARG A 429 10.19 -41.48 -12.21
N ALA A 430 9.02 -41.02 -12.65
CA ALA A 430 8.35 -39.85 -12.08
C ALA A 430 8.12 -39.95 -10.56
N SER A 431 7.86 -41.17 -10.04
CA SER A 431 7.68 -41.40 -8.60
C SER A 431 8.94 -41.12 -7.76
N GLU A 432 10.14 -41.11 -8.36
CA GLU A 432 11.39 -40.76 -7.67
C GLU A 432 11.52 -39.25 -7.43
N TYR A 433 10.73 -38.42 -8.09
CA TYR A 433 10.85 -36.95 -8.08
C TYR A 433 9.75 -36.28 -7.25
N GLY A 434 8.99 -37.06 -6.48
CA GLY A 434 7.84 -36.58 -5.74
C GLY A 434 6.85 -35.84 -6.65
N HIS A 435 6.38 -34.68 -6.20
CA HIS A 435 5.40 -33.86 -6.93
C HIS A 435 6.04 -32.78 -7.83
N VAL A 436 7.37 -32.78 -8.00
CA VAL A 436 8.08 -31.70 -8.69
C VAL A 436 7.61 -31.56 -10.15
N LEU A 437 7.55 -32.64 -10.93
CA LEU A 437 7.17 -32.54 -12.34
C LEU A 437 5.70 -32.10 -12.54
N PRO A 438 4.69 -32.67 -11.85
CA PRO A 438 3.31 -32.20 -11.99
C PRO A 438 3.10 -30.75 -11.55
N LEU A 439 3.74 -30.30 -10.46
CA LEU A 439 3.53 -28.95 -9.92
C LEU A 439 4.35 -27.89 -10.67
N ALA A 440 5.65 -28.15 -10.93
CA ALA A 440 6.53 -27.15 -11.55
C ALA A 440 6.38 -27.06 -13.06
N LEU A 441 5.93 -28.14 -13.73
CA LEU A 441 5.75 -28.17 -15.18
C LEU A 441 4.28 -28.37 -15.57
N GLY A 442 3.62 -29.36 -14.99
CA GLY A 442 2.25 -29.73 -15.36
C GLY A 442 1.27 -28.55 -15.26
N PHE A 443 1.24 -27.89 -14.10
CA PHE A 443 0.35 -26.76 -13.82
C PHE A 443 0.60 -25.55 -14.74
N PRO A 444 1.83 -24.98 -14.83
CA PRO A 444 2.11 -23.90 -15.79
C PRO A 444 1.81 -24.23 -17.25
N LEU A 445 2.09 -25.47 -17.69
CA LEU A 445 1.84 -25.90 -19.06
C LEU A 445 0.34 -26.06 -19.34
N GLU A 446 -0.43 -26.59 -18.38
CA GLU A 446 -1.90 -26.66 -18.45
C GLU A 446 -2.51 -25.27 -18.67
N THR A 447 -2.14 -24.28 -17.83
CA THR A 447 -2.58 -22.88 -17.98
C THR A 447 -2.23 -22.34 -19.36
N THR A 448 -1.00 -22.57 -19.83
CA THR A 448 -0.53 -22.10 -21.14
C THR A 448 -1.35 -22.69 -22.29
N ILE A 449 -1.64 -24.00 -22.23
CA ILE A 449 -2.43 -24.70 -23.25
C ILE A 449 -3.87 -24.18 -23.25
N ALA A 450 -4.49 -24.03 -22.08
CA ALA A 450 -5.87 -23.56 -21.95
C ALA A 450 -6.04 -22.14 -22.51
N VAL A 451 -5.14 -21.22 -22.18
CA VAL A 451 -5.16 -19.84 -22.69
C VAL A 451 -4.85 -19.79 -24.19
N SER A 452 -3.91 -20.62 -24.67
CA SER A 452 -3.63 -20.73 -26.12
C SER A 452 -4.86 -21.20 -26.90
N ARG A 453 -5.66 -22.12 -26.34
CA ARG A 453 -6.93 -22.55 -26.95
C ARG A 453 -7.96 -21.42 -26.99
N MET A 454 -8.09 -20.63 -25.92
CA MET A 454 -8.96 -19.44 -25.91
C MET A 454 -8.55 -18.41 -26.96
N LEU A 455 -7.23 -18.17 -27.11
CA LEU A 455 -6.67 -17.28 -28.14
C LEU A 455 -7.02 -17.76 -29.55
N LEU A 456 -6.71 -19.03 -29.85
CA LEU A 456 -6.89 -19.62 -31.19
C LEU A 456 -8.36 -19.79 -31.60
N SER A 457 -9.25 -19.95 -30.62
CA SER A 457 -10.71 -20.01 -30.83
C SER A 457 -11.36 -18.63 -30.90
N GLY A 458 -10.61 -17.55 -30.71
CA GLY A 458 -11.11 -16.18 -30.83
C GLY A 458 -12.06 -15.77 -29.70
N VAL A 459 -11.92 -16.32 -28.49
CA VAL A 459 -12.74 -15.93 -27.32
C VAL A 459 -12.66 -14.42 -27.12
N TRP A 460 -11.45 -13.87 -27.17
CA TRP A 460 -11.19 -12.45 -27.01
C TRP A 460 -11.54 -11.57 -28.21
N ASP A 461 -11.81 -12.17 -29.37
CA ASP A 461 -12.38 -11.45 -30.50
C ASP A 461 -13.91 -11.29 -30.34
N ARG A 462 -14.56 -12.26 -29.68
CA ARG A 462 -15.99 -12.21 -29.33
C ARG A 462 -16.27 -11.38 -28.07
N PHE A 463 -15.42 -11.50 -27.06
CA PHE A 463 -15.55 -10.87 -25.75
C PHE A 463 -14.34 -9.96 -25.49
N THR A 464 -14.31 -8.83 -26.21
CA THR A 464 -13.15 -7.92 -26.27
C THR A 464 -12.80 -7.24 -24.95
N LYS A 465 -13.71 -7.20 -23.97
CA LYS A 465 -13.52 -6.62 -22.63
C LYS A 465 -13.38 -7.68 -21.53
N LEU A 466 -13.48 -8.96 -21.87
CA LEU A 466 -13.26 -10.06 -20.93
C LEU A 466 -11.85 -9.99 -20.35
N SER A 467 -11.76 -9.94 -19.03
CA SER A 467 -10.49 -9.85 -18.31
C SER A 467 -10.19 -11.15 -17.57
N VAL A 468 -8.94 -11.63 -17.69
CA VAL A 468 -8.50 -12.89 -17.09
C VAL A 468 -7.18 -12.67 -16.36
N LEU A 469 -7.14 -13.01 -15.08
CA LEU A 469 -5.93 -13.15 -14.27
C LEU A 469 -5.43 -14.58 -14.40
N LEU A 470 -4.18 -14.75 -14.83
CA LEU A 470 -3.57 -16.06 -14.98
C LEU A 470 -2.67 -16.40 -13.80
N ALA A 471 -2.88 -17.60 -13.26
CA ALA A 471 -2.01 -18.18 -12.26
C ALA A 471 -0.57 -18.36 -12.77
N HIS A 472 0.39 -18.25 -11.85
CA HIS A 472 1.82 -18.55 -12.03
C HIS A 472 2.47 -17.75 -13.16
N SER A 473 2.22 -16.43 -13.18
CA SER A 473 2.61 -15.49 -14.22
C SER A 473 2.19 -15.90 -15.64
N GLY A 474 1.03 -16.54 -15.79
CA GLY A 474 0.57 -17.07 -17.09
C GLY A 474 1.17 -18.41 -17.47
N GLY A 475 1.74 -19.12 -16.50
CA GLY A 475 2.46 -20.35 -16.70
C GLY A 475 3.74 -20.12 -17.52
N THR A 476 3.70 -20.48 -18.80
CA THR A 476 4.80 -20.25 -19.75
C THR A 476 4.42 -19.32 -20.88
N LEU A 477 3.23 -18.71 -20.82
CA LEU A 477 2.70 -17.87 -21.89
C LEU A 477 3.59 -16.66 -22.20
N PRO A 478 4.10 -15.86 -21.23
CA PRO A 478 4.99 -14.74 -21.55
C PRO A 478 6.23 -15.16 -22.33
N PHE A 479 6.80 -16.32 -21.98
CA PHE A 479 7.99 -16.86 -22.64
C PHE A 479 7.68 -17.42 -24.04
N LEU A 480 6.51 -18.05 -24.22
CA LEU A 480 6.13 -18.70 -25.48
C LEU A 480 5.34 -17.81 -26.45
N ALA A 481 4.91 -16.62 -26.04
CA ALA A 481 4.08 -15.72 -26.84
C ALA A 481 4.62 -15.47 -28.26
N GLY A 482 5.91 -15.14 -28.40
CA GLY A 482 6.53 -14.93 -29.72
C GLY A 482 6.56 -16.19 -30.59
N ARG A 483 6.71 -17.37 -29.98
CA ARG A 483 6.64 -18.65 -30.69
C ARG A 483 5.22 -18.95 -31.16
N ILE A 484 4.22 -18.71 -30.31
CA ILE A 484 2.79 -18.89 -30.64
C ILE A 484 2.42 -17.99 -31.82
N GLU A 485 2.78 -16.70 -31.78
CA GLU A 485 2.55 -15.76 -32.88
C GLU A 485 3.19 -16.21 -34.18
N SER A 486 4.47 -16.61 -34.13
CA SER A 486 5.15 -17.13 -35.32
C SER A 486 4.45 -18.37 -35.88
N CYS A 487 4.04 -19.31 -35.04
CA CYS A 487 3.30 -20.50 -35.47
C CYS A 487 1.95 -20.13 -36.12
N ILE A 488 1.20 -19.19 -35.56
CA ILE A 488 -0.08 -18.72 -36.13
C ILE A 488 0.13 -18.15 -37.53
N LEU A 489 1.12 -17.27 -37.70
CA LEU A 489 1.38 -16.59 -38.99
C LEU A 489 1.86 -17.56 -40.09
N HIS A 490 2.53 -18.65 -39.71
CA HIS A 490 3.06 -19.65 -40.63
C HIS A 490 2.14 -20.86 -40.83
N ASP A 491 0.98 -20.93 -40.15
CA ASP A 491 0.07 -22.06 -40.27
C ASP A 491 -0.80 -21.97 -41.53
N GLY A 492 -0.63 -22.95 -42.43
CA GLY A 492 -1.37 -23.01 -43.69
C GLY A 492 -2.87 -23.23 -43.53
N HIS A 493 -3.30 -23.93 -42.47
CA HIS A 493 -4.71 -24.17 -42.20
C HIS A 493 -5.40 -22.88 -41.74
N LEU A 494 -4.83 -22.14 -40.79
CA LEU A 494 -5.35 -20.84 -40.33
C LEU A 494 -5.40 -19.83 -41.48
N LYS A 495 -4.33 -19.78 -42.30
CA LYS A 495 -4.28 -18.92 -43.49
C LYS A 495 -5.41 -19.22 -44.47
N LYS A 496 -5.62 -20.49 -44.80
CA LYS A 496 -6.67 -20.93 -45.73
C LYS A 496 -8.08 -20.55 -45.26
N HIS A 497 -8.31 -20.54 -43.95
CA HIS A 497 -9.60 -20.19 -43.35
C HIS A 497 -9.72 -18.71 -42.98
N GLY A 498 -8.78 -17.85 -43.40
CA GLY A 498 -8.84 -16.42 -43.16
C GLY A 498 -8.65 -16.00 -41.70
N LYS A 499 -8.15 -16.89 -40.83
CA LYS A 499 -8.03 -16.65 -39.37
C LYS A 499 -6.77 -15.86 -38.96
N ILE A 500 -5.98 -15.42 -39.92
CA ILE A 500 -4.73 -14.67 -39.66
C ILE A 500 -4.93 -13.16 -39.80
N GLN A 501 -5.86 -12.71 -40.64
CA GLN A 501 -6.04 -11.28 -40.91
C GLN A 501 -6.96 -10.64 -39.85
N ASN A 502 -6.65 -9.40 -39.46
CA ASN A 502 -7.42 -8.57 -38.53
C ASN A 502 -7.67 -9.19 -37.14
N ARG A 503 -6.88 -10.20 -36.74
CA ARG A 503 -6.88 -10.69 -35.35
C ARG A 503 -6.08 -9.74 -34.45
N ARG A 504 -6.46 -9.69 -33.18
CA ARG A 504 -5.59 -9.11 -32.14
C ARG A 504 -4.49 -10.11 -31.82
N ASP A 505 -3.26 -9.65 -31.73
CA ASP A 505 -2.14 -10.56 -31.47
C ASP A 505 -2.06 -10.93 -29.98
N VAL A 506 -1.23 -11.93 -29.65
CA VAL A 506 -1.03 -12.41 -28.27
C VAL A 506 -0.51 -11.28 -27.39
N TRP A 507 0.33 -10.38 -27.90
CA TRP A 507 0.88 -9.27 -27.15
C TRP A 507 -0.18 -8.21 -26.83
N ASP A 508 -1.05 -7.91 -27.79
CA ASP A 508 -2.20 -7.03 -27.59
C ASP A 508 -3.11 -7.59 -26.48
N ILE A 509 -3.41 -8.88 -26.52
CA ILE A 509 -4.27 -9.54 -25.52
C ILE A 509 -3.58 -9.58 -24.15
N LEU A 510 -2.27 -9.83 -24.11
CA LEU A 510 -1.46 -9.75 -22.88
C LEU A 510 -1.47 -8.36 -22.23
N LYS A 511 -1.58 -7.29 -23.04
CA LYS A 511 -1.59 -5.89 -22.58
C LYS A 511 -2.97 -5.33 -22.31
N THR A 512 -4.03 -5.94 -22.83
CA THR A 512 -5.40 -5.39 -22.76
C THR A 512 -6.36 -6.24 -21.93
N ASN A 513 -6.28 -7.56 -22.03
CA ASN A 513 -7.26 -8.49 -21.44
C ASN A 513 -6.67 -9.36 -20.32
N ILE A 514 -5.38 -9.66 -20.37
CA ILE A 514 -4.76 -10.59 -19.41
C ILE A 514 -4.05 -9.83 -18.30
N TYR A 515 -4.25 -10.25 -17.07
CA TYR A 515 -3.44 -9.92 -15.91
C TYR A 515 -2.63 -11.16 -15.51
N LEU A 516 -1.46 -10.96 -14.92
CA LEU A 516 -0.61 -12.07 -14.47
C LEU A 516 -0.38 -11.91 -12.97
N ASP A 517 -0.46 -13.01 -12.22
CA ASP A 517 0.08 -12.98 -10.86
C ASP A 517 1.63 -12.94 -10.90
N ALA A 518 2.25 -12.66 -9.76
CA ALA A 518 3.70 -12.65 -9.57
C ALA A 518 4.21 -13.94 -8.88
N VAL A 519 3.46 -15.05 -8.96
CA VAL A 519 3.86 -16.34 -8.38
C VAL A 519 4.82 -17.05 -9.36
N ILE A 520 6.07 -16.62 -9.35
CA ILE A 520 7.09 -17.08 -10.32
C ILE A 520 8.45 -17.36 -9.69
N TYR A 521 8.62 -17.05 -8.40
CA TYR A 521 9.77 -17.39 -7.54
C TYR A 521 11.13 -16.81 -7.94
N SER A 522 11.27 -16.21 -9.13
CA SER A 522 12.54 -15.70 -9.65
C SER A 522 12.34 -14.41 -10.45
N GLU A 523 13.29 -13.48 -10.30
CA GLU A 523 13.32 -12.22 -11.05
C GLU A 523 13.39 -12.44 -12.57
N VAL A 524 13.93 -13.57 -13.03
CA VAL A 524 14.08 -13.88 -14.47
C VAL A 524 12.71 -14.07 -15.10
N GLY A 525 11.86 -14.90 -14.48
CA GLY A 525 10.49 -15.11 -14.95
C GLY A 525 9.63 -13.86 -14.78
N LEU A 526 9.81 -13.13 -13.66
CA LEU A 526 9.08 -11.89 -13.42
C LEU A 526 9.39 -10.81 -14.45
N LYS A 527 10.66 -10.65 -14.86
CA LYS A 527 11.05 -9.71 -15.94
C LYS A 527 10.43 -10.07 -17.28
N ALA A 528 10.34 -11.37 -17.62
CA ALA A 528 9.66 -11.80 -18.84
C ALA A 528 8.14 -11.50 -18.79
N ALA A 529 7.50 -11.70 -17.65
CA ALA A 529 6.10 -11.32 -17.44
C ALA A 529 5.89 -9.80 -17.53
N LEU A 530 6.82 -9.02 -16.96
CA LEU A 530 6.84 -7.56 -17.03
C LEU A 530 6.96 -7.06 -18.47
N ASP A 531 7.88 -7.60 -19.26
CA ASP A 531 8.06 -7.21 -20.66
C ASP A 531 6.84 -7.57 -21.52
N ALA A 532 6.15 -8.67 -21.18
CA ALA A 532 4.99 -9.15 -21.92
C ALA A 532 3.71 -8.33 -21.64
N SER A 533 3.39 -8.07 -20.37
CA SER A 533 2.11 -7.46 -19.95
C SER A 533 2.22 -6.06 -19.38
N GLY A 534 3.40 -5.60 -18.96
CA GLY A 534 3.58 -4.33 -18.26
C GLY A 534 3.38 -4.41 -16.75
N SER A 535 4.00 -3.50 -16.00
CA SER A 535 3.99 -3.53 -14.52
C SER A 535 2.61 -3.28 -13.93
N ASP A 536 1.74 -2.53 -14.63
CA ASP A 536 0.38 -2.22 -14.21
C ASP A 536 -0.59 -3.41 -14.32
N ARG A 537 -0.09 -4.56 -14.81
CA ARG A 537 -0.87 -5.79 -15.00
C ARG A 537 -0.30 -7.00 -14.27
N LEU A 538 0.72 -6.79 -13.43
CA LEU A 538 1.28 -7.79 -12.53
C LEU A 538 0.70 -7.62 -11.11
N LEU A 539 0.32 -8.71 -10.46
CA LEU A 539 -0.28 -8.69 -9.12
C LEU A 539 0.39 -9.71 -8.19
N PHE A 540 0.74 -9.30 -6.98
CA PHE A 540 1.36 -10.19 -5.99
C PHE A 540 0.45 -11.35 -5.55
N GLY A 541 1.06 -12.51 -5.31
CA GLY A 541 0.40 -13.71 -4.87
C GLY A 541 1.33 -14.64 -4.09
N THR A 542 0.77 -15.52 -3.25
CA THR A 542 1.56 -16.45 -2.43
C THR A 542 1.37 -17.93 -2.76
N ASP A 543 0.23 -18.29 -3.35
CA ASP A 543 -0.24 -19.68 -3.52
C ASP A 543 -0.36 -20.45 -2.19
N HIS A 544 -0.55 -19.71 -1.08
CA HIS A 544 -0.82 -20.32 0.22
C HIS A 544 -2.14 -21.12 0.19
N PRO A 545 -2.22 -22.29 0.85
CA PRO A 545 -1.21 -22.89 1.74
C PRO A 545 -0.38 -24.01 1.10
N PHE A 546 -0.23 -24.08 -0.23
CA PHE A 546 0.24 -25.30 -0.87
C PHE A 546 1.73 -25.63 -0.72
N PHE A 547 2.56 -24.63 -0.39
CA PHE A 547 4.01 -24.80 -0.24
C PHE A 547 4.49 -24.38 1.17
N PRO A 548 4.10 -25.11 2.23
CA PRO A 548 4.52 -24.83 3.60
C PRO A 548 6.01 -25.16 3.81
N PRO A 549 6.64 -24.60 4.85
CA PRO A 549 7.96 -25.03 5.29
C PRO A 549 8.00 -26.53 5.61
N LEU A 550 9.11 -27.19 5.29
CA LEU A 550 9.32 -28.61 5.60
C LEU A 550 10.02 -28.83 6.95
N GLU A 551 10.66 -27.79 7.48
CA GLU A 551 11.32 -27.81 8.79
C GLU A 551 10.28 -27.46 9.88
N GLU A 552 10.19 -28.27 10.93
CA GLU A 552 9.16 -28.12 11.98
C GLU A 552 9.20 -26.76 12.70
N ASP A 553 10.38 -26.14 12.76
CA ASP A 553 10.61 -24.89 13.49
C ASP A 553 10.44 -23.65 12.59
N ALA A 554 10.37 -23.85 11.27
CA ALA A 554 10.34 -22.78 10.29
C ALA A 554 8.94 -22.15 10.23
N LYS A 555 8.85 -20.90 10.66
CA LYS A 555 7.60 -20.13 10.61
C LYS A 555 7.45 -19.37 9.30
N GLU A 556 8.54 -18.84 8.76
CA GLU A 556 8.52 -18.08 7.51
C GLU A 556 8.43 -19.00 6.29
N TRP A 557 7.56 -18.63 5.35
CA TRP A 557 7.35 -19.41 4.13
C TRP A 557 8.34 -18.97 3.06
N HIS A 558 9.29 -19.85 2.72
CA HIS A 558 10.24 -19.58 1.64
C HIS A 558 9.53 -19.28 0.30
N SER A 559 8.39 -19.93 0.05
CA SER A 559 7.51 -19.69 -1.11
C SER A 559 7.07 -18.23 -1.21
N VAL A 560 6.79 -17.57 -0.09
CA VAL A 560 6.40 -16.14 -0.02
C VAL A 560 7.61 -15.24 -0.23
N ASN A 561 8.69 -15.49 0.53
CA ASN A 561 9.91 -14.70 0.49
C ASN A 561 10.58 -14.72 -0.90
N ALA A 562 10.46 -15.83 -1.64
CA ALA A 562 10.94 -15.94 -3.01
C ALA A 562 10.21 -14.96 -3.96
N ASN A 563 8.88 -14.84 -3.86
CA ASN A 563 8.11 -13.90 -4.68
C ASN A 563 8.36 -12.44 -4.29
N TYR A 564 8.44 -12.13 -2.98
CA TYR A 564 8.87 -10.80 -2.53
C TYR A 564 10.27 -10.44 -3.07
N GLY A 565 11.21 -11.38 -2.98
CA GLY A 565 12.57 -11.21 -3.48
C GLY A 565 12.63 -11.03 -5.00
N ALA A 566 11.79 -11.74 -5.75
CA ALA A 566 11.69 -11.58 -7.20
C ALA A 566 11.22 -10.16 -7.57
N ILE A 567 10.17 -9.64 -6.90
CA ILE A 567 9.65 -8.28 -7.12
C ILE A 567 10.70 -7.23 -6.76
N SER A 568 11.28 -7.33 -5.56
CA SER A 568 12.30 -6.37 -5.09
C SER A 568 13.50 -6.28 -6.06
N LYS A 569 13.97 -7.41 -6.59
CA LYS A 569 15.07 -7.43 -7.56
C LYS A 569 14.66 -6.91 -8.94
N ALA A 570 13.44 -7.21 -9.40
CA ALA A 570 12.95 -6.76 -10.70
C ALA A 570 12.73 -5.24 -10.76
N PHE A 571 12.39 -4.61 -9.63
CA PHE A 571 12.09 -3.18 -9.52
C PHE A 571 13.09 -2.41 -8.65
N SER A 572 14.36 -2.84 -8.61
CA SER A 572 15.40 -2.26 -7.72
C SER A 572 15.69 -0.77 -7.93
N THR A 573 15.17 -0.16 -9.00
CA THR A 573 15.30 1.27 -9.32
C THR A 573 13.95 2.00 -9.40
N ASP A 574 12.83 1.34 -9.11
CA ASP A 574 11.48 1.90 -9.27
C ASP A 574 10.54 1.38 -8.16
N ASP A 575 10.73 1.93 -6.96
CA ASP A 575 9.97 1.54 -5.76
C ASP A 575 8.46 1.69 -5.94
N LYS A 576 7.99 2.70 -6.69
CA LYS A 576 6.55 2.90 -6.93
C LYS A 576 5.95 1.73 -7.69
N LYS A 577 6.59 1.28 -8.79
CA LYS A 577 6.11 0.10 -9.52
C LYS A 577 6.19 -1.17 -8.68
N ALA A 578 7.21 -1.31 -7.82
CA ALA A 578 7.27 -2.41 -6.88
C ALA A 578 6.02 -2.43 -5.96
N GLN A 579 5.66 -1.28 -5.39
CA GLN A 579 4.46 -1.15 -4.55
C GLN A 579 3.15 -1.37 -5.33
N ASP A 580 3.08 -0.93 -6.58
CA ASP A 580 1.93 -1.20 -7.44
C ASP A 580 1.76 -2.71 -7.66
N VAL A 581 2.83 -3.45 -7.95
CA VAL A 581 2.78 -4.92 -8.09
C VAL A 581 2.45 -5.61 -6.77
N LEU A 582 3.00 -5.12 -5.65
CA LEU A 582 2.72 -5.65 -4.31
C LEU A 582 1.28 -5.48 -3.86
N GLY A 583 0.56 -4.47 -4.37
CA GLY A 583 -0.87 -4.37 -4.09
C GLY A 583 -1.63 -3.23 -4.73
N GLY A 584 -0.99 -2.13 -5.15
CA GLY A 584 -1.68 -1.02 -5.81
C GLY A 584 -2.50 -1.43 -7.04
N ASN A 585 -1.96 -2.33 -7.86
CA ASN A 585 -2.65 -2.93 -8.98
C ASN A 585 -3.88 -3.71 -8.55
N ALA A 586 -3.75 -4.54 -7.51
CA ALA A 586 -4.87 -5.32 -6.98
C ALA A 586 -5.97 -4.39 -6.43
N VAL A 587 -5.62 -3.36 -5.68
CA VAL A 587 -6.57 -2.37 -5.15
C VAL A 587 -7.36 -1.72 -6.29
N ARG A 588 -6.67 -1.26 -7.34
CA ARG A 588 -7.29 -0.63 -8.52
C ARG A 588 -8.16 -1.60 -9.32
N ILE A 589 -7.62 -2.77 -9.65
CA ILE A 589 -8.27 -3.74 -10.55
C ILE A 589 -9.48 -4.39 -9.86
N LEU A 590 -9.33 -4.74 -8.59
CA LEU A 590 -10.33 -5.46 -7.80
C LEU A 590 -11.13 -4.55 -6.87
N ARG A 591 -10.98 -3.22 -6.92
CA ARG A 591 -11.82 -2.27 -6.15
C ARG A 591 -11.87 -2.63 -4.65
N LEU A 592 -10.69 -2.63 -4.01
CA LEU A 592 -10.48 -3.14 -2.64
C LEU A 592 -10.48 -2.05 -1.54
N ASP A 593 -10.90 -0.85 -1.91
CA ASP A 593 -10.97 0.35 -1.05
C ASP A 593 -11.87 0.17 0.17
#